data_AF-A0A9D2VHD7-F1
#
_entry.id   AF-A0A9D2VHD7-F1
#
_cell.length_a   1.000
_cell.length_b   1.000
_cell.length_c   1.000
_cell.angle_alpha   90.00
_cell.angle_beta   90.00
_cell.angle_gamma   90.00
#
_symmetry.space_group_name_H-M   'P 1'
#
loop_
_entity.id
_entity.type
_entity.pdbx_description
1 polymer ?
#
loop_
_entity_poly.entity_id
_entity_poly.type
_entity_poly.pdbx_seq_one_letter_code
_entity_poly.pdbx_strand_id
1 'polypeptide(L)' 'MTNRLTCSRCLRPQTHCLCAYIGCIPNQTHVLVLQHPEEHKHPLNTARLAVLGLQNAELLIGESFPDLVSRLTSSPA' A
#
# COMPACT_ATOMS: atom_id res chain seq x y z
N MET A 1 7.57 18.89 -21.45
CA MET A 1 6.88 17.93 -20.57
C MET A 1 7.70 17.80 -19.29
N THR A 2 7.34 18.53 -18.24
CA THR A 2 8.10 18.50 -16.98
C THR A 2 7.75 17.20 -16.26
N ASN A 3 8.62 16.19 -16.35
CA ASN A 3 8.45 14.95 -15.62
C ASN A 3 8.46 15.28 -14.12
N ARG A 4 7.30 15.16 -13.47
CA ARG A 4 7.18 15.44 -12.04
C ARG A 4 7.87 14.31 -11.29
N LEU A 5 8.92 14.63 -10.53
CA LEU A 5 9.58 13.66 -9.66
C LEU A 5 8.54 13.08 -8.70
N THR A 6 8.44 11.75 -8.65
CA THR A 6 7.55 11.01 -7.75
C THR A 6 8.33 10.41 -6.59
N CYS A 7 7.66 10.27 -5.45
CA CYS A 7 8.22 9.55 -4.31
C CYS A 7 8.27 8.06 -4.62
N SER A 8 9.44 7.42 -4.50
CA SER A 8 9.56 5.96 -4.68
C SER A 8 8.74 5.16 -3.66
N ARG A 9 8.48 5.72 -2.47
CA ARG A 9 7.69 5.09 -1.40
C ARG A 9 6.19 5.15 -1.64
N CYS A 10 5.59 6.31 -1.91
CA CYS A 10 4.12 6.44 -2.07
C CYS A 10 3.63 6.72 -3.50
N LEU A 11 4.53 6.85 -4.49
CA LEU A 11 4.29 7.26 -5.89
C LEU A 11 3.61 8.61 -6.11
N ARG A 12 3.27 9.35 -5.05
CA ARG A 12 2.79 10.71 -5.19
C ARG A 12 3.88 11.63 -5.75
N PRO A 13 3.53 12.71 -6.46
CA PRO A 13 4.48 13.78 -6.75
C PRO A 13 5.21 14.21 -5.47
N GLN A 14 6.51 14.50 -5.55
CA GLN A 14 7.32 14.85 -4.38
C GLN A 14 6.70 16.01 -3.57
N THR A 15 6.10 17.00 -4.24
CA THR A 15 5.41 18.14 -3.62
C THR A 15 4.16 17.76 -2.81
N HIS A 16 3.59 16.58 -3.05
CA HIS A 16 2.40 16.05 -2.37
C HIS A 16 2.71 14.76 -1.60
N CYS A 17 4.00 14.48 -1.38
CA CYS A 17 4.45 13.31 -0.64
C CYS A 17 4.01 13.44 0.83
N LEU A 18 3.40 12.38 1.36
CA LEU A 18 2.99 12.31 2.76
C LEU A 18 3.88 11.39 3.60
N CYS A 19 4.90 10.76 3.03
CA CYS A 19 5.69 9.73 3.72
C CYS A 19 6.38 10.21 5.00
N ALA A 20 6.68 11.50 5.12
CA ALA A 20 7.27 12.07 6.33
C ALA A 20 6.28 12.08 7.52
N TYR A 21 4.98 12.01 7.24
CA TYR A 21 3.90 12.01 8.24
C TYR A 21 3.35 10.62 8.53
N ILE A 22 3.81 9.60 7.80
CA ILE A 22 3.41 8.21 8.02
C ILE A 22 4.26 7.66 9.15
N GLY A 23 3.63 7.40 10.29
CA GLY A 23 4.24 6.68 11.40
C GLY A 23 4.40 5.19 11.09
N CYS A 24 5.18 4.47 11.90
CA CYS A 24 5.21 3.01 11.89
C CYS A 24 4.39 2.52 13.09
N ILE A 25 3.18 2.03 12.83
CA ILE A 25 2.28 1.54 13.87
C ILE A 25 2.56 0.04 14.05
N PRO A 26 2.99 -0.40 15.24
CA PRO A 26 3.11 -1.82 15.53
C PRO A 26 1.71 -2.43 15.64
N ASN A 27 1.31 -3.22 14.64
CA ASN A 27 0.04 -3.94 14.62
C ASN A 27 0.29 -5.44 14.73
N GLN A 28 -0.40 -6.09 15.68
CA GLN A 28 -0.34 -7.55 15.84
C GLN A 28 -1.10 -8.25 14.72
N THR A 29 -2.33 -7.79 14.45
CA THR A 29 -3.16 -8.34 13.38
C THR A 29 -2.53 -8.07 12.02
N HIS A 30 -2.29 -9.12 11.24
CA HIS A 30 -1.87 -8.99 9.86
C HIS A 30 -2.96 -8.33 9.01
N VAL A 31 -2.61 -7.26 8.32
CA VAL A 31 -3.54 -6.52 7.45
C VAL A 31 -3.18 -6.75 5.99
N LEU A 32 -4.01 -7.50 5.29
CA LEU A 32 -3.91 -7.68 3.85
C LEU A 32 -4.82 -6.67 3.14
N VAL A 33 -4.25 -5.79 2.34
CA VAL A 33 -4.98 -4.81 1.53
C VAL A 33 -5.02 -5.29 0.08
N LEU A 34 -6.23 -5.45 -0.45
CA LEU A 34 -6.46 -5.75 -1.87
C LEU A 34 -6.86 -4.46 -2.56
N GLN A 35 -6.12 -4.06 -3.59
CA GLN A 35 -6.34 -2.80 -4.31
C GLN A 35 -6.61 -3.07 -5.79
N HIS A 36 -7.66 -2.44 -6.32
CA HIS A 36 -7.93 -2.52 -7.75
C HIS A 36 -6.85 -1.79 -8.56
N PRO A 37 -6.45 -2.27 -9.75
CA PRO A 37 -5.42 -1.61 -10.56
C PRO A 37 -5.71 -0.15 -10.92
N GLU A 38 -6.99 0.22 -11.03
CA GLU A 38 -7.41 1.60 -11.27
C GLU A 38 -7.21 2.49 -10.03
N GLU A 39 -7.45 1.96 -8.82
CA GLU A 39 -7.21 2.68 -7.58
C GLU A 39 -5.71 2.89 -7.32
N HIS A 40 -4.87 1.94 -7.72
CA HIS A 40 -3.41 2.09 -7.64
C HIS A 40 -2.89 3.28 -8.47
N LYS A 41 -3.53 3.53 -9.62
CA LYS A 41 -3.22 4.66 -10.51
C LYS A 41 -3.83 5.97 -10.01
N HIS A 42 -4.76 5.91 -9.05
CA HIS A 42 -5.42 7.10 -8.53
C HIS A 42 -4.42 7.97 -7.73
N PRO A 43 -4.41 9.31 -7.91
CA PRO A 43 -3.44 10.21 -7.26
C PRO A 43 -3.38 10.12 -5.72
N LEU A 44 -4.47 9.68 -5.10
CA LEU A 44 -4.54 9.50 -3.65
C LEU A 44 -3.77 8.26 -3.18
N ASN A 45 -3.87 7.14 -3.90
CA ASN A 45 -3.25 5.85 -3.59
C ASN A 45 -3.23 5.51 -2.08
N THR A 46 -4.40 5.60 -1.44
CA THR A 46 -4.55 5.52 0.02
C THR A 46 -4.17 4.16 0.58
N ALA A 47 -4.48 3.08 -0.14
CA ALA A 47 -4.12 1.70 0.24
C ALA A 47 -2.62 1.58 0.54
N ARG A 48 -1.78 2.13 -0.33
CA ARG A 48 -0.33 2.12 -0.17
C ARG A 48 0.14 2.97 1.01
N LEU A 49 -0.50 4.10 1.28
CA LEU A 49 -0.20 4.90 2.48
C LEU A 49 -0.53 4.14 3.77
N ALA A 50 -1.65 3.41 3.78
CA ALA A 50 -2.03 2.58 4.92
C ALA A 50 -1.02 1.46 5.17
N VAL A 51 -0.62 0.72 4.13
CA VAL A 51 0.38 -0.36 4.25
C VAL A 51 1.74 0.17 4.69
N LEU A 52 2.18 1.34 4.19
CA LEU A 52 3.42 1.98 4.66
C LEU A 52 3.41 2.37 6.14
N GLY A 53 2.22 2.50 6.74
CA GLY A 53 2.06 2.91 8.13
C GLY A 53 1.91 1.77 9.13
N LEU A 54 1.81 0.53 8.66
CA LEU A 54 1.59 -0.66 9.47
C LEU A 54 2.82 -1.56 9.40
N GLN A 55 3.23 -2.14 10.53
CA GLN A 55 4.36 -3.05 10.60
C GLN A 55 4.05 -4.43 10.02
N ASN A 56 2.82 -4.92 10.20
CA ASN A 56 2.38 -6.23 9.75
C ASN A 56 1.28 -6.09 8.69
N ALA A 57 1.64 -5.58 7.50
CA ALA A 57 0.71 -5.37 6.41
C ALA A 57 1.30 -5.69 5.03
N GLU A 58 0.44 -6.18 4.14
CA GLU A 58 0.75 -6.50 2.75
C GLU A 58 -0.24 -5.79 1.82
N LEU A 59 0.23 -5.36 0.64
CA LEU A 59 -0.60 -4.81 -0.43
C LEU A 59 -0.54 -5.72 -1.65
N LEU A 60 -1.70 -6.19 -2.11
CA LEU A 60 -1.84 -6.89 -3.39
C LEU A 60 -2.66 -6.03 -4.35
N ILE A 61 -2.20 -5.93 -5.60
CA ILE A 61 -2.87 -5.18 -6.65
C ILE A 61 -3.39 -6.18 -7.69
N GLY A 62 -4.70 -6.14 -7.97
CA GLY A 62 -5.31 -7.06 -8.92
C GLY A 62 -6.83 -6.94 -8.94
N GLU A 63 -7.44 -7.51 -9.98
CA GLU A 63 -8.89 -7.65 -10.11
C GLU A 63 -9.38 -8.99 -9.53
N SER A 64 -8.51 -10.01 -9.53
CA SER A 64 -8.78 -11.32 -8.97
C SER A 64 -7.58 -11.86 -8.19
N PHE A 65 -7.86 -12.63 -7.13
CA PHE A 65 -6.86 -13.15 -6.19
C PHE A 65 -7.12 -14.65 -5.95
N PRO A 66 -6.80 -15.52 -6.91
CA PRO A 66 -7.09 -16.96 -6.80
C PRO A 66 -6.40 -17.62 -5.59
N ASP A 67 -5.22 -17.13 -5.21
CA ASP A 67 -4.45 -17.62 -4.06
C ASP A 67 -4.74 -16.86 -2.75
N LEU A 68 -5.87 -16.16 -2.64
CA LEU A 68 -6.17 -15.33 -1.46
C LEU A 68 -6.26 -16.16 -0.18
N VAL A 69 -6.92 -17.32 -0.26
CA VAL A 69 -7.15 -18.18 0.91
C VAL A 69 -5.82 -18.68 1.49
N SER A 70 -4.92 -19.16 0.64
CA SER A 70 -3.61 -19.65 1.07
C SER A 70 -2.77 -18.53 1.71
N ARG A 71 -2.87 -17.30 1.20
CA ARG A 71 -2.18 -16.13 1.79
C ARG A 71 -2.73 -15.75 3.16
N LEU A 72 -4.04 -15.80 3.35
CA LEU A 72 -4.65 -15.52 4.66
C LEU A 72 -4.28 -16.57 5.71
N THR A 73 -4.14 -17.84 5.31
CA THR A 73 -3.79 -18.92 6.25
C THR A 73 -2.29 -19.05 6.51
N SER A 74 -1.45 -18.38 5.72
CA SER A 74 0.02 -18.42 5.85
C SER A 74 0.60 -17.28 6.70
N SER A 75 -0.24 -16.45 7.31
CA SER A 75 0.24 -15.30 8.09
C SER A 75 0.99 -15.78 9.33
N PRO A 76 2.27 -15.38 9.51
CA PRO A 76 3.01 -15.73 10.71
C PRO A 76 2.38 -15.05 11.93
N ALA A 77 2.17 -15.83 12.99
CA ALA A 77 1.81 -15.32 14.30
C ALA A 77 2.89 -14.40 14.87
#